data_AF-A0A7S0C2A5-F1
#
_entry.id   AF-A0A7S0C2A5-F1
#
_cell.length_a   1.000
_cell.length_b   1.000
_cell.length_c   1.000
_cell.angle_alpha   90.00
_cell.angle_beta   90.00
_cell.angle_gamma   90.00
#
_symmetry.space_group_name_H-M   'P 1'
#
loop_
_entity.id
_entity.type
_entity.pdbx_description
1 polymer ?
#
loop_
_entity_poly.entity_id
_entity_poly.type
_entity_poly.pdbx_seq_one_letter_code
_entity_poly.pdbx_strand_id
1 'polypeptide(L)'
;ETLPDESAFRPMRIKFFTEALQDQENVANSDRIKFIIKEILPRTGEFWTKTLGVVPVDGKLRVNTAFLSNGMYCGDSEFTRVPNEHISQGVSDVDLILYVSATPSTRFCGPSTLAVAVACNFDMFDRPTVGAINVCLEQVEIDETTG
;
A
#
# COMPACT_ATOMS: atom_id res chain seq x y z
N GLU A 1 19.35 18.75 16.18
CA GLU A 1 18.04 18.21 16.62
C GLU A 1 18.24 17.29 17.81
N THR A 2 17.39 17.41 18.82
CA THR A 2 17.22 16.39 19.87
C THR A 2 16.37 15.27 19.30
N LEU A 3 16.85 14.03 19.40
CA LEU A 3 16.07 12.86 19.00
C LEU A 3 14.75 12.80 19.78
N PRO A 4 13.65 12.32 19.17
CA PRO A 4 12.41 12.09 19.90
C PRO A 4 12.67 11.15 21.07
N ASP A 5 12.01 11.40 22.19
CA ASP A 5 12.00 10.48 23.33
C ASP A 5 11.57 9.08 22.84
N GLU A 6 12.32 8.04 23.21
CA GLU A 6 12.00 6.65 22.87
C GLU A 6 10.57 6.27 23.32
N SER A 7 10.05 6.93 24.36
CA SER A 7 8.68 6.74 24.84
C SER A 7 7.59 7.17 23.84
N ALA A 8 7.94 8.00 22.85
CA ALA A 8 7.01 8.49 21.82
C ALA A 8 6.73 7.45 20.72
N PHE A 9 7.57 6.42 20.60
CA PHE A 9 7.44 5.41 19.55
C PHE A 9 6.36 4.39 19.91
N ARG A 10 5.50 4.08 18.95
CA ARG A 10 4.43 3.08 19.02
C ARG A 10 4.48 2.16 17.80
N PRO A 11 3.92 0.95 17.87
CA PRO A 11 3.79 0.07 16.70
C PRO A 11 3.17 0.80 15.52
N MET A 12 3.78 0.67 14.35
CA MET A 12 3.32 1.32 13.11
C MET A 12 1.92 0.82 12.72
N ARG A 13 1.00 1.74 12.40
CA ARG A 13 -0.33 1.40 11.89
C ARG A 13 -0.34 1.48 10.36
N ILE A 14 -0.51 0.33 9.71
CA ILE A 14 -0.53 0.22 8.25
C ILE A 14 -1.97 -0.04 7.79
N LYS A 15 -2.46 0.69 6.80
CA LYS A 15 -3.73 0.39 6.12
C LYS A 15 -3.52 0.12 4.65
N PHE A 16 -3.98 -1.06 4.23
CA PHE A 16 -4.03 -1.45 2.84
C PHE A 16 -5.41 -1.12 2.27
N PHE A 17 -5.44 -0.45 1.12
CA PHE A 17 -6.65 -0.19 0.35
C PHE A 17 -6.61 -1.07 -0.90
N THR A 18 -7.54 -2.02 -1.00
CA THR A 18 -7.50 -3.13 -1.96
C THR A 18 -8.58 -3.06 -3.01
N GLU A 19 -9.36 -1.99 -3.07
CA GLU A 19 -10.48 -1.84 -4.00
C GLU A 19 -10.01 -2.04 -5.44
N ALA A 20 -8.90 -1.40 -5.83
CA ALA A 20 -8.32 -1.53 -7.17
C ALA A 20 -7.77 -2.93 -7.47
N LEU A 21 -7.36 -3.70 -6.46
CA LEU A 21 -6.98 -5.11 -6.63
C LEU A 21 -8.23 -5.98 -6.84
N GLN A 22 -9.27 -5.75 -6.05
CA GLN A 22 -10.55 -6.48 -6.13
C GLN A 22 -11.26 -6.21 -7.45
N ASP A 23 -11.17 -5.00 -7.99
CA ASP A 23 -11.73 -4.64 -9.29
C ASP A 23 -11.11 -5.43 -10.47
N GLN A 24 -9.95 -6.08 -10.27
CA GLN A 24 -9.31 -6.95 -11.27
C GLN A 24 -9.77 -8.41 -11.16
N GLU A 25 -10.68 -8.73 -10.24
CA GLU A 25 -11.13 -10.10 -10.01
C GLU A 25 -11.91 -10.66 -11.19
N ASN A 26 -11.53 -11.88 -11.59
CA ASN A 26 -12.21 -12.69 -12.57
C ASN A 26 -12.06 -14.18 -12.21
N VAL A 27 -12.69 -15.04 -13.02
CA VAL A 27 -12.72 -16.49 -12.78
C VAL A 27 -11.31 -17.11 -12.72
N ALA A 28 -10.33 -16.56 -13.43
CA ALA A 28 -8.98 -17.12 -13.51
C ALA A 28 -8.06 -16.66 -12.35
N ASN A 29 -8.36 -15.55 -11.68
CA ASN A 29 -7.44 -14.96 -10.68
C ASN A 29 -8.06 -14.76 -9.29
N SER A 30 -9.34 -15.09 -9.09
CA SER A 30 -10.06 -14.91 -7.82
C SER A 30 -9.31 -15.49 -6.63
N ASP A 31 -8.78 -16.70 -6.73
CA ASP A 31 -8.08 -17.34 -5.61
C ASP A 31 -6.73 -16.69 -5.30
N ARG A 32 -6.03 -16.17 -6.32
CA ARG A 32 -4.80 -15.39 -6.13
C ARG A 32 -5.10 -14.07 -5.41
N ILE A 33 -6.15 -13.36 -5.82
CA ILE A 33 -6.58 -12.11 -5.17
C ILE A 33 -6.97 -12.37 -3.71
N LYS A 34 -7.76 -13.43 -3.46
CA LYS A 34 -8.12 -13.83 -2.10
C LYS A 34 -6.88 -14.16 -1.27
N PHE A 35 -5.92 -14.91 -1.82
CA PHE A 35 -4.68 -15.24 -1.15
C PHE A 35 -3.88 -13.97 -0.79
N ILE A 36 -3.77 -13.01 -1.71
CA ILE A 36 -3.09 -11.74 -1.44
C ILE A 36 -3.79 -10.98 -0.29
N ILE A 37 -5.11 -10.83 -0.36
CA ILE A 37 -5.89 -10.04 0.59
C ILE A 37 -5.97 -10.71 1.97
N LYS A 38 -6.11 -12.04 2.02
CA LYS A 38 -6.35 -12.78 3.26
C LYS A 38 -5.09 -13.31 3.92
N GLU A 39 -4.03 -13.56 3.16
CA GLU A 39 -2.78 -14.11 3.69
C GLU A 39 -1.62 -13.12 3.58
N ILE A 40 -1.31 -12.64 2.37
CA ILE A 40 -0.07 -11.86 2.15
C ILE A 40 -0.13 -10.50 2.84
N LEU A 41 -1.17 -9.71 2.60
CA LEU A 41 -1.27 -8.36 3.15
C LEU A 41 -1.37 -8.38 4.69
N PRO A 42 -2.18 -9.25 5.33
CA PRO A 42 -2.23 -9.34 6.78
C PRO A 42 -0.89 -9.74 7.40
N ARG A 43 -0.21 -10.77 6.86
CA ARG A 43 1.11 -11.19 7.35
C ARG A 43 2.16 -10.09 7.19
N THR A 44 2.12 -9.37 6.06
CA THR A 44 3.00 -8.22 5.80
C THR A 44 2.74 -7.11 6.82
N GLY A 45 1.48 -6.75 7.03
CA GLY A 45 1.08 -5.73 8.00
C GLY A 45 1.49 -6.10 9.42
N GLU A 46 1.24 -7.34 9.85
CA GLU A 46 1.60 -7.83 11.18
C GLU A 46 3.11 -7.78 11.40
N PHE A 47 3.91 -8.28 10.43
CA PHE A 47 5.36 -8.29 10.53
C PHE A 47 5.91 -6.87 10.73
N TRP A 48 5.49 -5.91 9.90
CA TRP A 48 6.00 -4.54 9.98
C TRP A 48 5.48 -3.79 11.20
N THR A 49 4.22 -4.01 11.60
CA THR A 49 3.65 -3.45 12.84
C THR A 49 4.45 -3.91 14.06
N LYS A 50 4.85 -5.19 14.11
CA LYS A 50 5.64 -5.76 15.21
C LYS A 50 7.10 -5.32 15.20
N THR A 51 7.66 -5.08 14.01
CA THR A 51 9.09 -4.80 13.83
C THR A 51 9.42 -3.32 13.95
N LEU A 52 8.52 -2.43 13.52
CA LEU A 52 8.80 -0.99 13.43
C LEU A 52 7.97 -0.19 14.43
N GLY A 53 8.68 0.55 15.28
CA GLY A 53 8.11 1.64 16.06
C GLY A 53 8.20 2.95 15.28
N VAL A 54 7.15 3.77 15.33
CA VAL A 54 7.12 5.13 14.77
C VAL A 54 6.53 6.11 15.77
N VAL A 55 6.85 7.39 15.63
CA VAL A 55 6.04 8.46 16.23
C VAL A 55 4.73 8.54 15.43
N PRO A 56 3.56 8.22 16.01
CA PRO A 56 2.33 8.12 15.25
C PRO A 56 1.93 9.44 14.59
N VAL A 57 1.26 9.36 13.45
CA VAL A 57 0.58 10.51 12.85
C VAL A 57 -0.47 11.04 13.83
N ASP A 58 -0.40 12.35 14.08
CA ASP A 58 -1.42 13.06 14.85
C ASP A 58 -2.60 13.44 13.95
N GLY A 59 -3.80 13.04 14.36
CA GLY A 59 -5.03 13.25 13.59
C GLY A 59 -5.17 12.34 12.36
N LYS A 60 -5.66 12.89 11.25
CA LYS A 60 -5.92 12.17 9.99
C LYS A 60 -4.76 12.35 9.01
N LEU A 61 -4.25 11.25 8.48
CA LEU A 61 -3.25 11.28 7.42
C LEU A 61 -3.91 11.68 6.09
N ARG A 62 -3.52 12.83 5.54
CA ARG A 62 -4.00 13.35 4.26
C ARG A 62 -2.98 13.12 3.16
N VAL A 63 -3.46 12.72 1.99
CA VAL A 63 -2.62 12.60 0.80
C VAL A 63 -2.47 13.96 0.13
N ASN A 64 -1.24 14.44 0.00
CA ASN A 64 -0.92 15.69 -0.65
C ASN A 64 -0.77 15.46 -2.17
N THR A 65 -1.60 16.17 -2.94
CA THR A 65 -1.65 16.07 -4.41
C THR A 65 -0.37 16.54 -5.09
N ALA A 66 0.46 17.36 -4.44
CA ALA A 66 1.73 17.82 -4.99
C ALA A 66 2.74 16.69 -5.23
N PHE A 67 2.62 15.58 -4.49
CA PHE A 67 3.46 14.40 -4.68
C PHE A 67 2.83 13.35 -5.61
N LEU A 68 1.59 13.56 -6.05
CA LEU A 68 0.89 12.62 -6.92
C LEU A 68 1.20 12.92 -8.38
N SER A 69 1.41 11.85 -9.16
CA SER A 69 1.50 11.94 -10.61
C SER A 69 0.16 12.42 -11.18
N ASN A 70 0.21 13.47 -12.00
CA ASN A 70 -0.97 14.19 -12.49
C ASN A 70 -1.96 14.63 -11.38
N GLY A 71 -1.48 14.80 -10.15
CA GLY A 71 -2.31 15.15 -8.99
C GLY A 71 -3.30 14.06 -8.56
N MET A 72 -3.20 12.84 -9.11
CA MET A 72 -4.22 11.79 -8.95
C MET A 72 -3.65 10.42 -8.63
N TYR A 73 -2.46 10.09 -9.11
CA TYR A 73 -1.91 8.75 -9.01
C TYR A 73 -0.71 8.69 -8.07
N CYS A 74 -0.64 7.63 -7.27
CA CYS A 74 0.48 7.41 -6.37
C CYS A 74 1.69 6.89 -7.17
N GLY A 75 2.67 7.76 -7.41
CA GLY A 75 3.91 7.45 -8.15
C GLY A 75 3.77 7.51 -9.67
N ASP A 76 2.87 6.74 -10.26
CA ASP A 76 2.68 6.67 -11.73
C ASP A 76 1.21 6.38 -12.09
N SER A 77 0.76 6.79 -13.28
CA SER A 77 -0.60 6.55 -13.79
C SER A 77 -1.00 5.08 -13.94
N GLU A 78 -0.04 4.15 -13.99
CA GLU A 78 -0.32 2.70 -13.99
C GLU A 78 -0.63 2.15 -12.58
N PHE A 79 -0.33 2.90 -11.51
CA PHE A 79 -0.78 2.60 -10.15
C PHE A 79 -2.21 3.13 -9.90
N THR A 80 -2.78 2.74 -8.77
CA THR A 80 -4.13 3.17 -8.35
C THR A 80 -4.26 4.69 -8.25
N ARG A 81 -5.40 5.19 -8.74
CA ARG A 81 -5.88 6.55 -8.47
C ARG A 81 -6.20 6.68 -6.99
N VAL A 82 -5.65 7.71 -6.35
CA VAL A 82 -5.93 8.04 -4.94
C VAL A 82 -7.41 8.46 -4.79
N PRO A 83 -8.16 7.88 -3.84
CA PRO A 83 -9.53 8.31 -3.54
C PRO A 83 -9.60 9.78 -3.11
N ASN A 84 -10.61 10.50 -3.60
CA ASN A 84 -10.76 11.93 -3.32
C ASN A 84 -10.97 12.19 -1.81
N GLU A 85 -11.56 11.25 -1.08
CA GLU A 85 -11.76 11.32 0.35
C GLU A 85 -10.42 11.29 1.10
N HIS A 86 -9.42 10.56 0.62
CA HIS A 86 -8.11 10.48 1.28
C HIS A 86 -7.30 11.76 1.09
N ILE A 87 -7.58 12.50 0.01
CA ILE A 87 -7.03 13.83 -0.25
C ILE A 87 -7.74 14.88 0.62
N SER A 88 -9.07 14.91 0.57
CA SER A 88 -9.88 15.99 1.18
C SER A 88 -10.10 15.82 2.68
N GLN A 89 -10.39 14.60 3.15
CA GLN A 89 -10.73 14.32 4.54
C GLN A 89 -9.55 13.69 5.28
N GLY A 90 -8.78 12.84 4.60
CA GLY A 90 -7.72 12.03 5.18
C GLY A 90 -8.22 10.78 5.87
N VAL A 91 -7.30 9.89 6.19
CA VAL A 91 -7.56 8.59 6.82
C VAL A 91 -7.17 8.68 8.29
N SER A 92 -8.08 8.31 9.19
CA SER A 92 -7.81 8.24 10.63
C SER A 92 -7.01 7.00 10.99
N ASP A 93 -6.28 7.05 12.11
CA ASP A 93 -5.66 5.89 12.75
C ASP A 93 -4.75 5.08 11.81
N VAL A 94 -3.83 5.79 11.16
CA VAL A 94 -2.88 5.21 10.21
C VAL A 94 -1.60 6.05 10.18
N ASP A 95 -0.47 5.36 10.03
CA ASP A 95 0.85 5.98 9.84
C ASP A 95 1.39 5.76 8.43
N LEU A 96 0.95 4.68 7.78
CA LEU A 96 1.29 4.35 6.39
C LEU A 96 0.06 3.83 5.63
N ILE A 97 -0.27 4.49 4.52
CA ILE A 97 -1.30 4.07 3.58
C ILE A 97 -0.64 3.34 2.40
N LEU A 98 -1.16 2.17 2.05
CA LEU A 98 -0.70 1.40 0.89
C LEU A 98 -1.89 1.11 -0.04
N TYR A 99 -1.89 1.69 -1.23
CA TYR A 99 -2.85 1.36 -2.28
C TYR A 99 -2.39 0.13 -3.03
N VAL A 100 -3.21 -0.92 -3.09
CA VAL A 100 -2.86 -2.18 -3.72
C VAL A 100 -3.71 -2.38 -4.97
N SER A 101 -3.04 -2.61 -6.10
CA SER A 101 -3.65 -2.91 -7.39
C SER A 101 -3.08 -4.19 -8.00
N ALA A 102 -3.70 -4.62 -9.09
CA ALA A 102 -3.15 -5.61 -10.02
C ALA A 102 -3.35 -5.17 -11.48
N THR A 103 -3.07 -3.89 -11.76
CA THR A 103 -3.14 -3.35 -13.11
C THR A 103 -2.20 -4.12 -14.02
N PRO A 104 -2.68 -4.73 -15.12
CA PRO A 104 -1.80 -5.35 -16.11
C PRO A 104 -0.85 -4.30 -16.70
N SER A 105 0.46 -4.53 -16.59
CA SER A 105 1.47 -3.60 -17.10
C SER A 105 2.65 -4.37 -17.68
N THR A 106 2.96 -4.16 -18.95
CA THR A 106 4.18 -4.72 -19.58
C THR A 106 5.45 -4.02 -19.12
N ARG A 107 5.33 -2.84 -18.49
CA ARG A 107 6.45 -2.09 -17.92
C ARG A 107 6.83 -2.59 -16.52
N PHE A 108 5.83 -2.93 -15.70
CA PHE A 108 6.05 -3.39 -14.32
C PHE A 108 6.03 -4.91 -14.18
N CYS A 109 5.10 -5.58 -14.87
CA CYS A 109 4.93 -7.02 -14.80
C CYS A 109 5.71 -7.71 -15.91
N GLY A 110 7.01 -7.89 -15.64
CA GLY A 110 7.87 -8.76 -16.43
C GLY A 110 7.66 -10.24 -16.13
N PRO A 111 8.41 -11.14 -16.80
CA PRO A 111 8.23 -12.59 -16.71
C PRO A 111 8.59 -13.21 -15.36
N SER A 112 9.07 -12.43 -14.40
CA SER A 112 9.43 -12.88 -13.06
C SER A 112 9.09 -11.87 -11.96
N THR A 113 8.44 -10.75 -12.29
CA THR A 113 8.10 -9.73 -11.30
C THR A 113 6.83 -10.15 -10.58
N LEU A 114 6.91 -10.39 -9.28
CA LEU A 114 5.72 -10.70 -8.46
C LEU A 114 4.91 -9.45 -8.12
N ALA A 115 5.61 -8.36 -7.78
CA ALA A 115 5.00 -7.08 -7.47
C ALA A 115 6.03 -5.96 -7.59
N VAL A 116 5.54 -4.74 -7.76
CA VAL A 116 6.33 -3.50 -7.65
C VAL A 116 5.70 -2.58 -6.61
N ALA A 117 6.51 -1.74 -5.97
CA ALA A 117 6.02 -0.78 -5.00
C ALA A 117 6.76 0.55 -5.10
N VAL A 118 6.09 1.65 -4.75
CA VAL A 118 6.67 2.99 -4.75
C VAL A 118 6.09 3.82 -3.60
N ALA A 119 6.94 4.61 -2.95
CA ALA A 119 6.50 5.65 -2.03
C ALA A 119 6.12 6.91 -2.82
N CYS A 120 4.98 7.53 -2.51
CA CYS A 120 4.44 8.65 -3.27
C CYS A 120 3.99 9.83 -2.43
N ASN A 121 4.07 9.78 -1.10
CA ASN A 121 3.92 10.94 -0.23
C ASN A 121 4.85 10.79 0.98
N PHE A 122 5.34 11.93 1.45
CA PHE A 122 6.26 12.03 2.56
C PHE A 122 5.78 13.14 3.50
N ASP A 123 6.03 12.98 4.79
CA ASP A 123 5.83 14.08 5.74
C ASP A 123 7.04 15.03 5.77
N MET A 124 6.99 16.03 6.66
CA MET A 124 8.05 17.05 6.78
C MET A 124 9.41 16.52 7.26
N PHE A 125 9.47 15.25 7.68
CA PHE A 125 10.69 14.57 8.10
C PHE A 125 11.17 13.54 7.07
N ASP A 126 10.69 13.65 5.83
CA ASP A 126 11.00 12.73 4.73
C ASP A 126 10.60 11.27 5.03
N ARG A 127 9.66 11.06 5.97
CA ARG A 127 9.10 9.74 6.25
C ARG A 127 8.05 9.41 5.19
N PRO A 128 8.15 8.26 4.50
CA PRO A 128 7.09 7.78 3.63
C PRO A 128 5.79 7.57 4.41
N THR A 129 4.71 8.21 3.96
CA THR A 129 3.38 8.10 4.59
C THR A 129 2.34 7.45 3.66
N VAL A 130 2.59 7.46 2.35
CA VAL A 130 1.73 6.80 1.35
C VAL A 130 2.60 6.11 0.32
N GLY A 131 2.20 4.90 -0.06
CA GLY A 131 2.77 4.18 -1.19
C GLY A 131 1.71 3.44 -2.00
N ALA A 132 2.14 2.93 -3.15
CA ALA A 132 1.35 2.05 -3.99
C ALA A 132 2.11 0.75 -4.23
N ILE A 133 1.36 -0.34 -4.36
CA ILE A 133 1.82 -1.68 -4.66
C ILE A 133 1.01 -2.17 -5.85
N ASN A 134 1.67 -2.66 -6.90
CA ASN A 134 1.01 -3.34 -8.00
C ASN A 134 1.48 -4.81 -8.02
N VAL A 135 0.53 -5.73 -7.87
CA VAL A 135 0.79 -7.18 -7.90
C VAL A 135 0.57 -7.71 -9.31
N CYS A 136 1.53 -8.49 -9.79
CA CYS A 136 1.50 -9.11 -11.10
C CYS A 136 0.89 -10.50 -10.99
N LEU A 137 -0.45 -10.58 -11.06
CA LEU A 137 -1.20 -11.81 -10.74
C LEU A 137 -0.80 -13.03 -11.57
N GLU A 138 -0.35 -12.85 -12.81
CA GLU A 138 0.12 -13.95 -13.66
C GLU A 138 1.35 -14.67 -13.11
N GLN A 139 2.16 -13.97 -12.31
CA GLN A 139 3.38 -14.51 -11.70
C GLN A 139 3.13 -15.08 -10.30
N VAL A 140 1.93 -14.89 -9.74
CA VAL A 140 1.57 -15.42 -8.42
C VAL A 140 1.06 -16.85 -8.59
N GLU A 141 1.85 -17.80 -8.13
CA GLU A 141 1.45 -19.21 -8.06
C GLU A 141 0.84 -19.50 -6.69
N ILE A 142 -0.31 -20.17 -6.69
CA ILE A 142 -0.96 -20.69 -5.48
C ILE A 142 -1.00 -22.21 -5.60
N ASP A 143 -0.53 -22.90 -4.57
CA ASP A 143 -0.62 -24.36 -4.52
C ASP A 143 -2.06 -24.75 -4.17
N GLU A 144 -2.74 -25.46 -5.07
CA GLU A 144 -4.14 -25.89 -4.90
C GLU A 144 -4.33 -26.87 -3.72
N THR A 145 -3.26 -27.32 -3.07
CA THR A 145 -3.30 -28.31 -1.98
C THR A 145 -3.46 -27.74 -0.56
N THR A 146 -3.58 -26.42 -0.37
CA THR A 146 -3.73 -25.79 0.97
C THR A 146 -5.15 -25.33 1.32
N GLY A 147 -6.17 -25.84 0.63
CA GLY A 147 -7.60 -25.59 0.92
C GLY A 147 -8.22 -26.60 1.88
#